data_AF-A0A0F9TKG4-F1
#
_entry.id   AF-A0A0F9TKG4-F1
#
_cell.length_a   1.000
_cell.length_b   1.000
_cell.length_c   1.000
_cell.angle_alpha   90.00
_cell.angle_beta   90.00
_cell.angle_gamma   90.00
#
_symmetry.space_group_name_H-M   'P 1'
#
loop_
_entity.id
_entity.type
_entity.pdbx_description
1 polymer ?
#
loop_
_entity_poly.entity_id
_entity_poly.type
_entity_poly.pdbx_seq_one_letter_code
_entity_poly.pdbx_strand_id
1 'polypeptide(L)'
;MSKRLISGMEYPKVNQDGGFQISSDIILQDYIKYFGDRTLLTGGAITDNGDGTIAVTSGTAWAKVTDVDTAVGKFFDFSADNSVALTDLVTNYIYLDYNGGTPQMVVSTSILTHGFKQDHVLVGTAFRDGLISHFHHVDTVGIGRMGRVDMHHREEHAVHRVDGIVTSSVGTRNLSITAGVLYEGVSRHTTSPFTTPNSGTADATEANKLHDADGGFAATDVGKTVHNTTDDTYAEVTAFVDSGELTLSADIFISGENYDLDSFTYWYTTDSGSTWTEVRGATAISNSQYNNIASGLVNLTANRYGVHWVYMEVDGEHFHVLYGQGNYKINEAEEATPPSISPNIVNQYCALIAKIIVQEGTNTLSIMFPWTTIFTSSFATDHGSLGGLADDDHLQYLLADGTRALSGAWDMGSQLITNLKLGGTMDANSEALINVLDLDFGTESLPGTFWATLTAANAGTAWLIMSKDSIDIHRARLALSGGVDTAVWSWVNSTLTGIVLSGALDAAGQFVKWTSSLDSSSVANEVSISGYDIDATHRVLAISSEETVATETVEANRTLRVRINGATYKMQLVAV
;
A
#
# COMPACT_ATOMS: atom_id res chain seq x y z
N MET A 1 -26.82 51.60 0.09
CA MET A 1 -26.46 52.22 -1.21
C MET A 1 -25.64 53.50 -1.01
N SER A 2 -24.37 53.40 -0.61
CA SER A 2 -23.46 54.55 -0.60
C SER A 2 -22.31 54.25 -1.56
N LYS A 3 -22.47 54.65 -2.83
CA LYS A 3 -21.38 54.62 -3.80
C LYS A 3 -21.20 56.04 -4.35
N ARG A 4 -20.20 56.72 -3.78
CA ARG A 4 -19.27 57.62 -4.43
C ARG A 4 -19.89 58.55 -5.48
N LEU A 5 -20.35 59.71 -5.01
CA LEU A 5 -20.71 60.85 -5.85
C LEU A 5 -19.49 61.28 -6.67
N ILE A 6 -19.67 61.45 -7.98
CA ILE A 6 -18.68 61.86 -8.97
C ILE A 6 -18.49 63.37 -8.85
N SER A 7 -17.24 63.84 -8.81
CA SER A 7 -16.94 65.27 -8.71
C SER A 7 -17.32 66.00 -10.01
N GLY A 8 -18.18 67.01 -9.92
CA GLY A 8 -18.61 67.86 -11.05
C GLY A 8 -20.05 67.66 -11.53
N MET A 9 -20.82 66.75 -10.92
CA MET A 9 -22.26 66.59 -11.19
C MET A 9 -23.11 67.34 -10.15
N GLU A 10 -24.09 68.13 -10.60
CA GLU A 10 -25.08 68.74 -9.72
C GLU A 10 -26.08 67.65 -9.27
N TYR A 11 -26.08 67.32 -7.98
CA TYR A 11 -26.98 66.32 -7.38
C TYR A 11 -28.27 66.99 -6.86
N PRO A 12 -29.40 66.25 -6.79
CA PRO A 12 -30.72 66.84 -6.57
C PRO A 12 -30.81 67.62 -5.25
N LYS A 13 -31.40 68.81 -5.31
CA LYS A 13 -31.66 69.68 -4.17
C LYS A 13 -32.92 69.21 -3.44
N VAL A 14 -32.89 69.19 -2.11
CA VAL A 14 -34.02 68.81 -1.24
C VAL A 14 -35.07 69.92 -1.23
N ASN A 15 -36.37 69.59 -1.23
CA ASN A 15 -37.42 70.59 -1.04
C ASN A 15 -37.43 71.18 0.38
N GLN A 16 -38.05 72.35 0.55
CA GLN A 16 -38.23 73.01 1.86
C GLN A 16 -39.12 72.24 2.85
N ASP A 17 -39.86 71.23 2.41
CA ASP A 17 -40.70 70.34 3.24
C ASP A 17 -39.99 69.01 3.57
N GLY A 18 -38.69 68.87 3.24
CA GLY A 18 -37.91 67.68 3.55
C GLY A 18 -38.20 66.48 2.64
N GLY A 19 -39.06 66.64 1.64
CA GLY A 19 -39.26 65.67 0.57
C GLY A 19 -38.15 65.74 -0.48
N PHE A 20 -37.73 64.58 -1.00
CA PHE A 20 -36.77 64.50 -2.09
C PHE A 20 -37.41 65.02 -3.39
N GLN A 21 -36.89 66.10 -3.99
CA GLN A 21 -37.29 66.48 -5.36
C GLN A 21 -36.76 65.44 -6.34
N ILE A 22 -37.62 64.55 -6.79
CA ILE A 22 -37.44 63.88 -8.07
C ILE A 22 -37.81 64.93 -9.12
N SER A 23 -36.84 65.74 -9.56
CA SER A 23 -37.02 66.51 -10.79
C SER A 23 -37.22 65.51 -11.94
N SER A 24 -38.04 65.87 -12.91
CA SER A 24 -38.56 65.05 -14.00
C SER A 24 -37.53 64.39 -14.94
N ASP A 25 -36.23 64.41 -14.63
CA ASP A 25 -35.14 64.13 -15.58
C ASP A 25 -34.36 62.84 -15.30
N ILE A 26 -34.85 61.96 -14.42
CA ILE A 26 -34.50 60.52 -14.47
C ILE A 26 -35.80 59.74 -14.53
N ILE A 27 -36.40 59.72 -15.72
CA ILE A 27 -37.50 58.81 -16.02
C ILE A 27 -36.97 57.36 -16.05
N LEU A 28 -37.83 56.36 -15.80
CA LEU A 28 -37.52 54.93 -15.94
C LEU A 28 -36.80 54.61 -17.28
N GLN A 29 -37.08 55.39 -18.33
CA GLN A 29 -36.40 55.27 -19.62
C GLN A 29 -34.90 55.61 -19.56
N ASP A 30 -34.45 56.56 -18.73
CA ASP A 30 -33.03 56.91 -18.63
C ASP A 30 -32.25 55.83 -17.88
N TYR A 31 -32.87 55.19 -16.88
CA TYR A 31 -32.29 54.01 -16.26
C TYR A 31 -32.08 52.87 -17.28
N ILE A 32 -33.08 52.56 -18.10
CA ILE A 32 -32.99 51.53 -19.15
C ILE A 32 -31.93 51.91 -20.20
N LYS A 33 -31.80 53.19 -20.57
CA LYS A 33 -30.79 53.65 -21.54
C LYS A 33 -29.35 53.41 -21.08
N TYR A 34 -29.05 53.61 -19.80
CA TYR A 34 -27.68 53.55 -19.30
C TYR A 34 -27.31 52.24 -18.61
N PHE A 35 -28.27 51.54 -18.01
CA PHE A 35 -28.01 50.34 -17.20
C PHE A 35 -28.64 49.05 -17.74
N GLY A 36 -29.20 49.07 -18.95
CA GLY A 36 -29.67 47.85 -19.61
C GLY A 36 -28.50 46.90 -19.95
N ASP A 37 -28.79 45.60 -19.93
CA ASP A 37 -27.89 44.56 -20.42
C ASP A 37 -28.17 44.26 -21.89
N ARG A 38 -27.10 43.97 -22.65
CA ARG A 38 -27.21 43.51 -24.05
C ARG A 38 -28.15 42.33 -24.17
N THR A 39 -29.11 42.42 -25.08
CA THR A 39 -30.26 41.52 -25.13
C THR A 39 -30.60 41.14 -26.56
N LEU A 40 -30.80 39.85 -26.83
CA LEU A 40 -31.50 39.38 -28.03
C LEU A 40 -32.97 39.21 -27.64
N LEU A 41 -33.88 40.01 -28.20
CA LEU A 41 -35.29 40.05 -27.76
C LEU A 41 -36.15 39.06 -28.53
N THR A 42 -36.02 39.05 -29.85
CA THR A 42 -36.79 38.19 -30.77
C THR A 42 -35.92 37.83 -31.97
N GLY A 43 -36.25 36.72 -32.65
CA GLY A 43 -35.54 36.27 -33.85
C GLY A 43 -34.19 35.61 -33.56
N GLY A 44 -33.29 35.60 -34.54
CA GLY A 44 -31.96 34.97 -34.40
C GLY A 44 -31.99 33.44 -34.41
N ALA A 45 -33.08 32.83 -34.89
CA ALA A 45 -33.15 31.38 -35.03
C ALA A 45 -32.13 30.93 -36.08
N ILE A 46 -31.37 29.89 -35.75
CA ILE A 46 -30.31 29.33 -36.59
C ILE A 46 -30.84 28.07 -37.26
N THR A 47 -30.62 27.95 -38.57
CA THR A 47 -30.88 26.72 -39.33
C THR A 47 -29.69 26.37 -40.20
N ASP A 48 -29.43 25.08 -40.37
CA ASP A 48 -28.41 24.59 -41.32
C ASP A 48 -28.96 24.66 -42.76
N ASN A 49 -28.16 25.21 -43.68
CA ASN A 49 -28.49 25.26 -45.11
C ASN A 49 -28.09 23.97 -45.85
N GLY A 50 -27.31 23.10 -45.24
CA GLY A 50 -26.82 21.84 -45.83
C GLY A 50 -25.72 22.04 -46.89
N ASP A 51 -25.16 23.24 -46.99
CA ASP A 51 -24.06 23.61 -47.89
C ASP A 51 -22.80 24.07 -47.15
N GLY A 52 -22.75 23.86 -45.83
CA GLY A 52 -21.69 24.35 -44.95
C GLY A 52 -21.86 25.81 -44.49
N THR A 53 -22.99 26.45 -44.78
CA THR A 53 -23.40 27.73 -44.19
C THR A 53 -24.62 27.55 -43.31
N ILE A 54 -24.92 28.56 -42.49
CA ILE A 54 -26.15 28.62 -41.70
C ILE A 54 -26.96 29.86 -42.08
N ALA A 55 -28.27 29.78 -41.90
CA ALA A 55 -29.17 30.93 -41.96
C ALA A 55 -29.53 31.39 -40.55
N VAL A 56 -29.60 32.71 -40.35
CA VAL A 56 -30.01 33.38 -39.12
C VAL A 56 -31.21 34.28 -39.44
N THR A 57 -32.35 34.05 -38.78
CA THR A 57 -33.56 34.84 -39.01
C THR A 57 -33.45 36.26 -38.47
N SER A 58 -34.10 37.21 -39.13
CA SER A 58 -34.21 38.61 -38.68
C SER A 58 -34.82 38.70 -37.28
N GLY A 59 -34.54 39.78 -36.56
CA GLY A 59 -35.07 39.97 -35.23
C GLY A 59 -34.80 41.36 -34.66
N THR A 60 -35.05 41.50 -33.36
CA THR A 60 -34.83 42.72 -32.60
C THR A 60 -33.85 42.45 -31.46
N ALA A 61 -32.90 43.37 -31.27
CA ALA A 61 -31.91 43.31 -30.20
C ALA A 61 -31.79 44.65 -29.48
N TRP A 62 -31.14 44.63 -28.32
CA TRP A 62 -30.75 45.81 -27.57
C TRP A 62 -29.27 45.71 -27.23
N ALA A 63 -28.51 46.76 -27.51
CA ALA A 63 -27.09 46.87 -27.15
C ALA A 63 -26.70 48.33 -26.98
N LYS A 64 -25.50 48.58 -26.48
CA LYS A 64 -24.91 49.92 -26.49
C LYS A 64 -24.60 50.33 -27.93
N VAL A 65 -24.73 51.62 -28.24
CA VAL A 65 -24.37 52.14 -29.57
C VAL A 65 -22.85 52.10 -29.85
N THR A 66 -22.04 51.91 -28.81
CA THR A 66 -20.59 51.79 -28.86
C THR A 66 -20.13 50.99 -27.64
N ASP A 67 -19.02 50.24 -27.75
CA ASP A 67 -18.35 49.51 -26.67
C ASP A 67 -17.77 50.41 -25.55
N VAL A 68 -18.63 51.12 -24.80
CA VAL A 68 -18.26 51.97 -23.66
C VAL A 68 -19.39 51.97 -22.63
N ASP A 69 -19.06 51.92 -21.34
CA ASP A 69 -20.03 51.86 -20.23
C ASP A 69 -21.02 53.04 -20.22
N THR A 70 -20.56 54.22 -20.66
CA THR A 70 -21.35 55.46 -20.69
C THR A 70 -22.17 55.61 -21.97
N ALA A 71 -22.05 54.71 -22.93
CA ALA A 71 -22.81 54.77 -24.17
C ALA A 71 -24.32 54.56 -23.91
N VAL A 72 -25.14 55.19 -24.73
CA VAL A 72 -26.59 55.01 -24.69
C VAL A 72 -26.94 53.65 -25.30
N GLY A 73 -27.80 52.88 -24.64
CA GLY A 73 -28.37 51.67 -25.19
C GLY A 73 -29.57 51.93 -26.08
N LYS A 74 -29.70 51.17 -27.16
CA LYS A 74 -30.81 51.30 -28.13
C LYS A 74 -31.36 49.94 -28.53
N PHE A 75 -32.67 49.91 -28.76
CA PHE A 75 -33.29 48.86 -29.55
C PHE A 75 -32.94 49.05 -31.02
N PHE A 76 -32.69 47.96 -31.72
CA PHE A 76 -32.47 47.95 -33.16
C PHE A 76 -32.95 46.65 -33.77
N ASP A 77 -33.39 46.73 -35.02
CA ASP A 77 -33.74 45.57 -35.81
C ASP A 77 -32.55 45.16 -36.69
N PHE A 78 -32.39 43.86 -36.91
CA PHE A 78 -31.39 43.32 -37.81
C PHE A 78 -32.07 42.46 -38.88
N SER A 79 -31.51 42.50 -40.09
CA SER A 79 -32.01 41.71 -41.20
C SER A 79 -31.58 40.26 -41.09
N ALA A 80 -32.34 39.35 -41.71
CA ALA A 80 -31.95 37.96 -41.81
C ALA A 80 -30.65 37.84 -42.63
N ASP A 81 -29.75 36.96 -42.20
CA ASP A 81 -28.58 36.56 -42.98
C ASP A 81 -28.77 35.10 -43.37
N ASN A 82 -29.01 34.85 -44.66
CA ASN A 82 -29.33 33.51 -45.15
C ASN A 82 -28.08 32.69 -45.47
N SER A 83 -26.86 33.24 -45.33
CA SER A 83 -25.63 32.58 -45.77
C SER A 83 -24.44 32.98 -44.90
N VAL A 84 -24.56 32.76 -43.59
CA VAL A 84 -23.47 33.02 -42.65
C VAL A 84 -22.37 31.97 -42.83
N ALA A 85 -21.18 32.42 -43.21
CA ALA A 85 -20.02 31.56 -43.42
C ALA A 85 -19.40 31.09 -42.09
N LEU A 86 -19.08 29.80 -42.01
CA LEU A 86 -18.44 29.18 -40.85
C LEU A 86 -17.04 28.65 -41.17
N THR A 87 -16.13 28.78 -40.23
CA THR A 87 -14.81 28.15 -40.30
C THR A 87 -14.95 26.66 -39.96
N ASP A 88 -14.34 25.78 -40.77
CA ASP A 88 -14.44 24.33 -40.60
C ASP A 88 -13.68 23.83 -39.38
N LEU A 89 -14.18 22.75 -38.77
CA LEU A 89 -13.52 22.01 -37.69
C LEU A 89 -13.08 22.87 -36.49
N VAL A 90 -13.79 23.98 -36.27
CA VAL A 90 -13.59 24.89 -35.14
C VAL A 90 -14.93 25.40 -34.63
N THR A 91 -14.97 25.80 -33.36
CA THR A 91 -16.13 26.47 -32.77
C THR A 91 -16.26 27.88 -33.33
N ASN A 92 -17.41 28.17 -33.94
CA ASN A 92 -17.78 29.47 -34.46
C ASN A 92 -18.75 30.14 -33.48
N TYR A 93 -18.41 31.34 -33.04
CA TYR A 93 -19.26 32.22 -32.25
C TYR A 93 -19.96 33.20 -33.18
N ILE A 94 -21.29 33.11 -33.24
CA ILE A 94 -22.14 33.89 -34.14
C ILE A 94 -22.80 34.99 -33.30
N TYR A 95 -22.46 36.24 -33.59
CA TYR A 95 -22.91 37.39 -32.81
C TYR A 95 -23.36 38.54 -33.71
N LEU A 96 -24.22 39.37 -33.16
CA LEU A 96 -24.76 40.56 -33.77
C LEU A 96 -23.92 41.77 -33.34
N ASP A 97 -23.40 42.53 -34.29
CA ASP A 97 -22.66 43.77 -34.06
C ASP A 97 -23.52 44.96 -34.49
N TYR A 98 -23.75 45.92 -33.57
CA TYR A 98 -24.53 47.14 -33.87
C TYR A 98 -23.89 47.99 -34.99
N ASN A 99 -22.57 47.93 -35.13
CA ASN A 99 -21.80 48.51 -36.23
C ASN A 99 -22.22 49.94 -36.61
N GLY A 100 -22.22 50.84 -35.62
CA GLY A 100 -22.51 52.26 -35.83
C GLY A 100 -23.93 52.55 -36.34
N GLY A 101 -24.90 51.66 -36.11
CA GLY A 101 -26.29 51.82 -36.56
C GLY A 101 -26.62 51.09 -37.86
N THR A 102 -25.69 50.26 -38.37
CA THR A 102 -25.94 49.34 -39.49
C THR A 102 -25.68 47.90 -39.03
N PRO A 103 -26.62 47.29 -38.27
CA PRO A 103 -26.38 46.02 -37.62
C PRO A 103 -26.00 44.91 -38.60
N GLN A 104 -25.03 44.08 -38.21
CA GLN A 104 -24.51 42.99 -39.04
C GLN A 104 -24.34 41.69 -38.25
N MET A 105 -24.47 40.56 -38.95
CA MET A 105 -24.16 39.23 -38.42
C MET A 105 -22.67 38.96 -38.61
N VAL A 106 -21.97 38.58 -37.55
CA VAL A 106 -20.52 38.35 -37.57
C VAL A 106 -20.19 37.01 -36.93
N VAL A 107 -19.14 36.36 -37.46
CA VAL A 107 -18.61 35.09 -36.95
C VAL A 107 -17.16 35.29 -36.51
N SER A 108 -16.82 34.73 -35.35
CA SER A 108 -15.44 34.65 -34.87
C SER A 108 -15.15 33.26 -34.29
N THR A 109 -13.89 32.85 -34.27
CA THR A 109 -13.41 31.61 -33.62
C THR A 109 -12.91 31.84 -32.19
N SER A 110 -12.97 33.08 -31.69
CA SER A 110 -12.59 33.43 -30.32
C SER A 110 -13.73 34.14 -29.58
N ILE A 111 -14.11 33.58 -28.43
CA ILE A 111 -15.14 34.14 -27.54
C ILE A 111 -14.81 35.56 -27.09
N LEU A 112 -13.51 35.90 -26.97
CA LEU A 112 -13.06 37.22 -26.50
C LEU A 112 -13.38 38.35 -27.49
N THR A 113 -13.62 38.01 -28.76
CA THR A 113 -13.91 38.98 -29.83
C THR A 113 -15.22 39.73 -29.56
N HIS A 114 -16.25 39.04 -29.06
CA HIS A 114 -17.56 39.62 -28.72
C HIS A 114 -17.84 39.61 -27.21
N GLY A 115 -17.20 38.71 -26.46
CA GLY A 115 -17.54 38.38 -25.07
C GLY A 115 -17.44 39.54 -24.10
N PHE A 116 -16.59 40.53 -24.38
CA PHE A 116 -16.41 41.73 -23.55
C PHE A 116 -16.91 43.03 -24.21
N LYS A 117 -17.59 42.93 -25.35
CA LYS A 117 -18.08 44.08 -26.12
C LYS A 117 -19.51 44.44 -25.76
N GLN A 118 -19.78 45.72 -25.50
CA GLN A 118 -21.13 46.17 -25.08
C GLN A 118 -22.10 46.42 -26.23
N ASP A 119 -21.57 46.57 -27.44
CA ASP A 119 -22.30 46.75 -28.71
C ASP A 119 -22.47 45.42 -29.48
N HIS A 120 -22.00 44.31 -28.91
CA HIS A 120 -22.11 42.97 -29.49
C HIS A 120 -23.04 42.05 -28.68
N VAL A 121 -23.95 41.36 -29.37
CA VAL A 121 -24.93 40.42 -28.77
C VAL A 121 -24.69 39.01 -29.31
N LEU A 122 -24.37 38.04 -28.45
CA LEU A 122 -24.24 36.65 -28.87
C LEU A 122 -25.60 36.06 -29.28
N VAL A 123 -25.66 35.41 -30.44
CA VAL A 123 -26.87 34.76 -30.97
C VAL A 123 -26.78 33.24 -30.88
N GLY A 124 -25.60 32.68 -31.10
CA GLY A 124 -25.42 31.23 -31.11
C GLY A 124 -23.97 30.80 -31.22
N THR A 125 -23.76 29.50 -31.10
CA THR A 125 -22.50 28.84 -31.44
C THR A 125 -22.76 27.76 -32.45
N ALA A 126 -21.84 27.56 -33.38
CA ALA A 126 -21.92 26.50 -34.38
C ALA A 126 -20.56 25.82 -34.59
N PHE A 127 -20.58 24.52 -34.79
CA PHE A 127 -19.45 23.72 -35.22
C PHE A 127 -19.78 23.14 -36.59
N ARG A 128 -18.92 23.44 -37.57
CA ARG A 128 -19.07 22.90 -38.93
C ARG A 128 -18.15 21.70 -39.11
N ASP A 129 -18.71 20.63 -39.65
CA ASP A 129 -17.97 19.46 -40.15
C ASP A 129 -18.33 19.27 -41.63
N GLY A 130 -17.50 19.86 -42.51
CA GLY A 130 -17.75 19.85 -43.93
C GLY A 130 -19.03 20.61 -44.32
N LEU A 131 -20.07 19.89 -44.71
CA LEU A 131 -21.37 20.45 -45.13
C LEU A 131 -22.43 20.50 -44.03
N ILE A 132 -22.18 19.82 -42.90
CA ILE A 132 -23.14 19.70 -41.80
C ILE A 132 -22.74 20.68 -40.69
N SER A 133 -23.72 21.39 -40.14
CA SER A 133 -23.53 22.33 -39.05
C SER A 133 -24.25 21.87 -37.78
N HIS A 134 -23.50 21.72 -36.69
CA HIS A 134 -24.03 21.50 -35.34
C HIS A 134 -24.13 22.85 -34.63
N PHE A 135 -25.33 23.29 -34.23
CA PHE A 135 -25.49 24.63 -33.65
C PHE A 135 -26.33 24.62 -32.39
N HIS A 136 -26.00 25.55 -31.51
CA HIS A 136 -26.73 25.86 -30.28
C HIS A 136 -27.16 27.32 -30.38
N HIS A 137 -28.46 27.56 -30.40
CA HIS A 137 -29.00 28.91 -30.22
C HIS A 137 -28.86 29.30 -28.75
N VAL A 138 -28.44 30.54 -28.46
CA VAL A 138 -28.42 31.02 -27.08
C VAL A 138 -29.82 31.48 -26.71
N ASP A 139 -30.41 30.89 -25.66
CA ASP A 139 -31.67 31.37 -25.12
C ASP A 139 -31.61 32.87 -24.86
N THR A 140 -32.66 33.61 -25.27
CA THR A 140 -32.79 35.07 -25.19
C THR A 140 -31.94 35.67 -24.06
N VAL A 141 -30.73 36.07 -24.45
CA VAL A 141 -29.80 36.80 -23.60
C VAL A 141 -30.56 38.06 -23.23
N GLY A 142 -30.80 38.35 -21.95
CA GLY A 142 -31.66 39.45 -21.58
C GLY A 142 -31.62 39.84 -20.10
N ILE A 143 -32.57 40.70 -19.70
CA ILE A 143 -32.71 41.35 -18.39
C ILE A 143 -32.80 40.36 -17.20
N GLY A 144 -32.95 39.06 -17.45
CA GLY A 144 -32.95 37.99 -16.42
C GLY A 144 -31.59 37.34 -16.12
N ARG A 145 -30.47 37.84 -16.70
CA ARG A 145 -29.16 37.18 -16.59
C ARG A 145 -28.70 36.98 -15.15
N MET A 146 -28.82 37.98 -14.28
CA MET A 146 -28.39 37.84 -12.88
C MET A 146 -29.20 36.76 -12.13
N GLY A 147 -30.50 36.66 -12.38
CA GLY A 147 -31.33 35.60 -11.79
C GLY A 147 -30.98 34.22 -12.34
N ARG A 148 -30.69 34.10 -13.64
CA ARG A 148 -30.24 32.83 -14.24
C ARG A 148 -28.82 32.44 -13.82
N VAL A 149 -27.93 33.40 -13.59
CA VAL A 149 -26.58 33.16 -13.06
C VAL A 149 -26.66 32.70 -11.61
N ASP A 150 -27.52 33.30 -10.79
CA ASP A 150 -27.75 32.83 -9.43
C ASP A 150 -28.31 31.40 -9.42
N MET A 151 -29.32 31.12 -10.24
CA MET A 151 -29.86 29.76 -10.38
C MET A 151 -28.83 28.76 -10.92
N HIS A 152 -28.00 29.14 -11.89
CA HIS A 152 -26.93 28.28 -12.39
C HIS A 152 -25.95 27.92 -11.27
N HIS A 153 -25.49 28.90 -10.48
CA HIS A 153 -24.60 28.61 -9.35
C HIS A 153 -25.28 27.70 -8.33
N ARG A 154 -26.58 27.90 -8.04
CA ARG A 154 -27.36 27.06 -7.13
C ARG A 154 -27.57 25.63 -7.65
N GLU A 155 -27.70 25.44 -8.96
CA GLU A 155 -27.83 24.11 -9.58
C GLU A 155 -26.50 23.36 -9.65
N GLU A 156 -25.39 24.07 -9.91
CA GLU A 156 -24.06 23.48 -9.98
C GLU A 156 -23.56 23.07 -8.59
N HIS A 157 -23.68 23.97 -7.62
CA HIS A 157 -23.31 23.72 -6.23
C HIS A 157 -24.26 24.47 -5.28
N ALA A 158 -25.00 23.74 -4.44
CA ALA A 158 -25.89 24.36 -3.44
C ALA A 158 -25.13 25.36 -2.54
N VAL A 159 -23.93 24.97 -2.08
CA VAL A 159 -23.00 25.82 -1.34
C VAL A 159 -21.57 25.52 -1.80
N HIS A 160 -20.75 26.54 -2.05
CA HIS A 160 -19.35 26.36 -2.44
C HIS A 160 -18.37 27.19 -1.60
N ARG A 161 -17.24 26.59 -1.24
CA ARG A 161 -16.13 27.25 -0.54
C ARG A 161 -15.31 28.10 -1.51
N VAL A 162 -14.95 29.30 -1.06
CA VAL A 162 -13.99 30.17 -1.75
C VAL A 162 -12.64 30.21 -1.03
N ASP A 163 -12.64 30.43 0.29
CA ASP A 163 -11.41 30.61 1.06
C ASP A 163 -11.58 30.16 2.52
N GLY A 164 -10.48 29.91 3.23
CA GLY A 164 -10.48 29.53 4.65
C GLY A 164 -11.09 28.15 4.92
N ILE A 165 -11.83 27.99 6.02
CA ILE A 165 -12.52 26.73 6.41
C ILE A 165 -11.57 25.53 6.41
N VAL A 166 -10.36 25.73 6.93
CA VAL A 166 -9.33 24.70 7.02
C VAL A 166 -9.50 23.96 8.33
N THR A 167 -9.89 22.68 8.24
CA THR A 167 -10.01 21.79 9.39
C THR A 167 -8.64 21.27 9.84
N SER A 168 -8.41 21.27 11.15
CA SER A 168 -7.20 20.76 11.80
C SER A 168 -7.56 20.01 13.08
N SER A 169 -6.71 19.09 13.52
CA SER A 169 -6.90 18.39 14.79
C SER A 169 -6.30 19.20 15.95
N VAL A 170 -7.05 19.33 17.04
CA VAL A 170 -6.58 19.88 18.31
C VAL A 170 -6.95 18.92 19.45
N GLY A 171 -6.23 19.01 20.57
CA GLY A 171 -6.53 18.20 21.74
C GLY A 171 -6.57 16.69 21.44
N THR A 172 -7.66 16.04 21.85
CA THR A 172 -7.87 14.59 21.70
C THR A 172 -9.01 14.31 20.72
N ARG A 173 -8.67 14.26 19.43
CA ARG A 173 -9.62 14.06 18.30
C ARG A 173 -10.63 15.19 18.12
N ASN A 174 -10.37 16.33 18.73
CA ASN A 174 -11.19 17.51 18.58
C ASN A 174 -10.74 18.31 17.35
N LEU A 175 -11.58 19.22 16.86
CA LEU A 175 -11.39 19.89 15.58
C LEU A 175 -11.30 21.41 15.76
N SER A 176 -10.34 22.03 15.08
CA SER A 176 -10.31 23.48 14.87
C SER A 176 -10.47 23.79 13.40
N ILE A 177 -11.40 24.68 13.06
CA ILE A 177 -11.73 25.10 11.71
C ILE A 177 -11.48 26.61 11.62
N THR A 178 -10.66 27.05 10.68
CA THR A 178 -10.40 28.48 10.48
C THR A 178 -11.64 29.19 9.93
N ALA A 179 -11.75 30.49 10.20
CA ALA A 179 -12.71 31.36 9.50
C ALA A 179 -12.54 31.24 7.98
N GLY A 180 -13.59 31.56 7.23
CA GLY A 180 -13.55 31.51 5.76
C GLY A 180 -14.80 32.03 5.08
N VAL A 181 -14.97 31.64 3.82
CA VAL A 181 -16.00 32.19 2.93
C VAL A 181 -16.70 31.07 2.17
N LEU A 182 -18.02 31.04 2.27
CA LEU A 182 -18.92 30.22 1.47
C LEU A 182 -19.77 31.11 0.56
N TYR A 183 -20.27 30.52 -0.51
CA TYR A 183 -21.26 31.13 -1.38
C TYR A 183 -22.45 30.19 -1.57
N GLU A 184 -23.64 30.77 -1.55
CA GLU A 184 -24.90 30.12 -1.89
C GLU A 184 -25.52 30.89 -3.07
N GLY A 185 -25.43 30.31 -4.27
CA GLY A 185 -25.64 31.08 -5.50
C GLY A 185 -24.64 32.25 -5.59
N VAL A 186 -25.16 33.48 -5.67
CA VAL A 186 -24.32 34.71 -5.63
C VAL A 186 -24.21 35.35 -4.25
N SER A 187 -24.87 34.79 -3.24
CA SER A 187 -24.82 35.29 -1.86
C SER A 187 -23.52 34.84 -1.19
N ARG A 188 -22.75 35.79 -0.66
CA ARG A 188 -21.49 35.52 0.04
C ARG A 188 -21.72 35.46 1.55
N HIS A 189 -21.28 34.38 2.17
CA HIS A 189 -21.35 34.13 3.60
C HIS A 189 -19.93 34.02 4.19
N THR A 190 -19.72 34.57 5.38
CA THR A 190 -18.46 34.44 6.12
C THR A 190 -18.66 33.52 7.30
N THR A 191 -17.74 32.59 7.53
CA THR A 191 -17.79 31.69 8.68
C THR A 191 -16.88 32.21 9.79
N SER A 192 -17.32 32.03 11.04
CA SER A 192 -16.48 32.27 12.21
C SER A 192 -15.50 31.11 12.41
N PRO A 193 -14.35 31.33 13.08
CA PRO A 193 -13.50 30.23 13.47
C PRO A 193 -14.22 29.36 14.51
N PHE A 194 -13.97 28.06 14.47
CA PHE A 194 -14.63 27.08 15.34
C PHE A 194 -13.57 26.18 15.97
N THR A 195 -13.66 25.87 17.28
CA THR A 195 -12.70 24.96 17.92
C THR A 195 -13.36 24.11 18.99
N THR A 196 -13.40 22.78 18.79
CA THR A 196 -13.85 21.85 19.82
C THR A 196 -12.67 21.37 20.70
N PRO A 197 -12.91 21.04 21.99
CA PRO A 197 -13.98 21.57 22.81
C PRO A 197 -13.58 22.94 23.37
N ASN A 198 -14.49 23.92 23.33
CA ASN A 198 -14.48 24.95 24.36
C ASN A 198 -15.43 24.47 25.46
N SER A 199 -14.91 23.87 26.53
CA SER A 199 -15.71 23.17 27.55
C SER A 199 -15.16 23.43 28.94
N GLY A 200 -16.03 23.44 29.95
CA GLY A 200 -15.64 23.69 31.32
C GLY A 200 -16.71 23.29 32.34
N THR A 201 -16.62 23.87 33.52
CA THR A 201 -17.60 23.66 34.60
C THR A 201 -18.03 25.02 35.11
N ALA A 202 -19.34 25.26 35.14
CA ALA A 202 -19.90 26.50 35.66
C ALA A 202 -19.49 26.68 37.13
N ASP A 203 -18.97 27.85 37.50
CA ASP A 203 -18.50 28.12 38.87
C ASP A 203 -19.51 28.90 39.72
N ALA A 204 -20.55 29.48 39.12
CA ALA A 204 -21.59 30.23 39.80
C ALA A 204 -23.00 29.92 39.29
N THR A 205 -24.01 30.37 40.05
CA THR A 205 -25.44 30.29 39.68
C THR A 205 -26.01 31.68 39.55
N GLU A 206 -26.31 32.08 38.32
CA GLU A 206 -27.02 33.31 38.00
C GLU A 206 -27.92 33.08 36.79
N ALA A 207 -29.13 33.65 36.82
CA ALA A 207 -30.13 33.37 35.80
C ALA A 207 -29.69 33.83 34.41
N ASN A 208 -29.78 32.93 33.42
CA ASN A 208 -29.38 33.18 32.02
C ASN A 208 -27.90 33.56 31.86
N LYS A 209 -27.02 33.06 32.73
CA LYS A 209 -25.58 33.30 32.67
C LYS A 209 -24.82 31.98 32.69
N LEU A 210 -23.68 31.96 32.00
CA LEU A 210 -22.63 30.98 32.23
C LEU A 210 -21.42 31.71 32.81
N HIS A 211 -21.06 31.34 34.04
CA HIS A 211 -19.86 31.79 34.71
C HIS A 211 -18.85 30.64 34.77
N ASP A 212 -17.63 30.90 34.31
CA ASP A 212 -16.48 30.02 34.47
C ASP A 212 -15.22 30.88 34.40
N ALA A 213 -14.62 31.20 35.54
CA ALA A 213 -13.44 32.05 35.61
C ALA A 213 -12.27 31.56 34.74
N ASP A 214 -12.21 30.26 34.44
CA ASP A 214 -11.20 29.61 33.60
C ASP A 214 -11.74 29.27 32.18
N GLY A 215 -12.98 29.66 31.86
CA GLY A 215 -13.69 29.28 30.62
C GLY A 215 -13.10 29.89 29.34
N GLY A 216 -12.28 30.94 29.47
CA GLY A 216 -11.54 31.51 28.34
C GLY A 216 -12.43 32.05 27.22
N PHE A 217 -13.64 32.50 27.55
CA PHE A 217 -14.63 32.97 26.60
C PHE A 217 -14.14 34.19 25.79
N ALA A 218 -14.70 34.36 24.59
CA ALA A 218 -14.35 35.43 23.68
C ALA A 218 -15.60 36.06 23.06
N ALA A 219 -15.46 37.29 22.53
CA ALA A 219 -16.53 37.96 21.80
C ALA A 219 -17.01 37.17 20.55
N THR A 220 -16.18 36.26 20.04
CA THR A 220 -16.53 35.34 18.95
C THR A 220 -17.46 34.21 19.38
N ASP A 221 -17.72 34.04 20.68
CA ASP A 221 -18.62 33.03 21.20
C ASP A 221 -20.09 33.47 21.20
N VAL A 222 -20.37 34.75 20.92
CA VAL A 222 -21.74 35.26 20.76
C VAL A 222 -22.38 34.65 19.52
N GLY A 223 -23.61 34.15 19.66
CA GLY A 223 -24.37 33.41 18.66
C GLY A 223 -24.18 31.89 18.73
N LYS A 224 -23.19 31.41 19.50
CA LYS A 224 -22.97 29.97 19.66
C LYS A 224 -24.02 29.32 20.57
N THR A 225 -24.27 28.04 20.36
CA THR A 225 -25.07 27.23 21.28
C THR A 225 -24.15 26.65 22.35
N VAL A 226 -24.43 26.98 23.61
CA VAL A 226 -23.84 26.29 24.75
C VAL A 226 -24.75 25.14 25.18
N HIS A 227 -24.16 24.00 25.48
CA HIS A 227 -24.83 22.79 25.93
C HIS A 227 -24.42 22.50 27.38
N ASN A 228 -25.41 22.42 28.27
CA ASN A 228 -25.21 21.88 29.61
C ASN A 228 -25.25 20.35 29.54
N THR A 229 -24.07 19.76 29.64
CA THR A 229 -23.88 18.30 29.56
C THR A 229 -24.40 17.56 30.79
N THR A 230 -24.72 18.26 31.88
CA THR A 230 -25.24 17.67 33.12
C THR A 230 -26.71 17.29 33.00
N ASP A 231 -27.50 18.13 32.35
CA ASP A 231 -28.96 18.02 32.28
C ASP A 231 -29.53 17.93 30.84
N ASP A 232 -28.65 17.93 29.83
CA ASP A 232 -28.99 17.86 28.40
C ASP A 232 -29.89 19.03 27.96
N THR A 233 -29.54 20.23 28.42
CA THR A 233 -30.20 21.48 28.04
C THR A 233 -29.29 22.40 27.22
N TYR A 234 -29.88 23.28 26.43
CA TYR A 234 -29.18 24.11 25.45
C TYR A 234 -29.64 25.56 25.53
N ALA A 235 -28.72 26.49 25.34
CA ALA A 235 -29.01 27.91 25.23
C ALA A 235 -28.06 28.59 24.23
N GLU A 236 -28.51 29.69 23.63
CA GLU A 236 -27.67 30.50 22.75
C GLU A 236 -26.94 31.57 23.56
N VAL A 237 -25.67 31.83 23.24
CA VAL A 237 -24.89 32.92 23.83
C VAL A 237 -25.32 34.24 23.20
N THR A 238 -26.08 35.04 23.94
CA THR A 238 -26.63 36.32 23.47
C THR A 238 -25.69 37.50 23.66
N ALA A 239 -24.74 37.42 24.59
CA ALA A 239 -23.71 38.45 24.77
C ALA A 239 -22.45 37.92 25.47
N PHE A 240 -21.30 38.46 25.06
CA PHE A 240 -20.02 38.30 25.74
C PHE A 240 -19.85 39.42 26.77
N VAL A 241 -19.55 39.06 28.02
CA VAL A 241 -19.29 40.03 29.09
C VAL A 241 -17.79 40.17 29.31
N ASP A 242 -17.13 39.07 29.65
CA ASP A 242 -15.68 38.96 29.75
C ASP A 242 -15.22 37.49 29.59
N SER A 243 -13.93 37.22 29.75
CA SER A 243 -13.35 35.89 29.52
C SER A 243 -13.84 34.80 30.47
N GLY A 244 -14.58 35.15 31.52
CA GLY A 244 -15.20 34.18 32.42
C GLY A 244 -16.73 34.28 32.51
N GLU A 245 -17.37 35.13 31.71
CA GLU A 245 -18.83 35.28 31.74
C GLU A 245 -19.46 35.47 30.36
N LEU A 246 -20.53 34.68 30.12
CA LEU A 246 -21.42 34.79 28.97
C LEU A 246 -22.87 35.00 29.41
N THR A 247 -23.63 35.72 28.60
CA THR A 247 -25.09 35.87 28.73
C THR A 247 -25.79 34.91 27.78
N LEU A 248 -26.79 34.19 28.28
CA LEU A 248 -27.49 33.13 27.56
C LEU A 248 -28.94 33.50 27.26
N SER A 249 -29.55 32.81 26.30
CA SER A 249 -30.96 32.98 25.93
C SER A 249 -31.94 32.35 26.93
N ALA A 250 -31.46 31.41 27.75
CA ALA A 250 -32.24 30.67 28.73
C ALA A 250 -31.40 30.37 29.97
N ASP A 251 -32.08 30.16 31.09
CA ASP A 251 -31.49 29.79 32.37
C ASP A 251 -31.27 28.28 32.42
N ILE A 252 -30.04 27.86 32.19
CA ILE A 252 -29.68 26.45 32.03
C ILE A 252 -28.50 26.02 32.90
N PHE A 253 -27.92 26.89 33.75
CA PHE A 253 -26.73 26.53 34.54
C PHE A 253 -26.87 26.81 36.04
N ILE A 254 -26.38 25.87 36.83
CA ILE A 254 -26.09 26.01 38.25
C ILE A 254 -24.58 25.72 38.47
N SER A 255 -24.00 26.32 39.51
CA SER A 255 -22.62 26.06 39.92
C SER A 255 -22.35 24.56 40.08
N GLY A 256 -21.28 24.09 39.42
CA GLY A 256 -20.84 22.69 39.39
C GLY A 256 -21.27 21.92 38.15
N GLU A 257 -22.05 22.50 37.24
CA GLU A 257 -22.51 21.82 36.02
C GLU A 257 -21.51 21.96 34.85
N ASN A 258 -21.34 20.89 34.09
CA ASN A 258 -20.40 20.84 32.97
C ASN A 258 -21.02 21.36 31.67
N TYR A 259 -20.24 22.06 30.85
CA TYR A 259 -20.70 22.60 29.57
C TYR A 259 -19.75 22.34 28.41
N ASP A 260 -20.30 22.39 27.19
CA ASP A 260 -19.56 22.57 25.93
C ASP A 260 -20.16 23.73 25.14
N LEU A 261 -19.31 24.52 24.48
CA LEU A 261 -19.64 25.78 23.79
C LEU A 261 -19.46 25.68 22.27
N ASP A 262 -18.62 24.76 21.85
CA ASP A 262 -18.35 24.42 20.45
C ASP A 262 -18.51 22.89 20.34
N SER A 263 -19.68 22.45 19.86
CA SER A 263 -19.97 21.06 19.52
C SER A 263 -20.56 20.96 18.12
N PHE A 264 -20.42 19.78 17.54
CA PHE A 264 -20.90 19.47 16.20
C PHE A 264 -21.94 18.35 16.25
N THR A 265 -22.68 18.23 15.16
CA THR A 265 -23.73 17.22 15.05
C THR A 265 -23.26 16.04 14.22
N TYR A 266 -23.35 14.84 14.78
CA TYR A 266 -23.15 13.59 14.08
C TYR A 266 -24.43 13.10 13.40
N TRP A 267 -24.26 12.44 12.26
CA TRP A 267 -25.35 11.83 11.50
C TRP A 267 -25.03 10.38 11.15
N TYR A 268 -25.99 9.48 11.37
CA TYR A 268 -25.96 8.08 10.92
C TYR A 268 -27.36 7.59 10.50
N THR A 269 -27.44 6.40 9.91
CA THR A 269 -28.70 5.82 9.43
C THR A 269 -28.77 4.34 9.78
N THR A 270 -29.97 3.82 10.00
CA THR A 270 -30.22 2.40 10.31
C THR A 270 -31.00 1.68 9.20
N ASP A 271 -31.44 2.41 8.17
CA ASP A 271 -32.42 1.97 7.18
C ASP A 271 -32.04 2.38 5.74
N SER A 272 -30.74 2.23 5.44
CA SER A 272 -30.14 2.52 4.13
C SER A 272 -30.36 3.96 3.66
N GLY A 273 -30.39 4.91 4.60
CA GLY A 273 -30.49 6.34 4.31
C GLY A 273 -31.92 6.84 4.14
N SER A 274 -32.93 6.02 4.45
CA SER A 274 -34.34 6.47 4.42
C SER A 274 -34.65 7.43 5.57
N THR A 275 -34.06 7.16 6.73
CA THR A 275 -34.11 7.99 7.94
C THR A 275 -32.69 8.26 8.43
N TRP A 276 -32.45 9.49 8.85
CA TRP A 276 -31.17 9.90 9.45
C TRP A 276 -31.38 10.24 10.91
N THR A 277 -30.55 9.65 11.77
CA THR A 277 -30.51 9.95 13.20
C THR A 277 -29.46 11.01 13.46
N GLU A 278 -29.90 12.06 14.14
CA GLU A 278 -29.08 13.19 14.58
C GLU A 278 -28.51 12.93 15.98
N VAL A 279 -27.22 13.19 16.18
CA VAL A 279 -26.56 13.15 17.49
C VAL A 279 -25.88 14.49 17.72
N ARG A 280 -26.48 15.34 18.55
CA ARG A 280 -25.96 16.67 18.89
C ARG A 280 -24.93 16.60 20.02
N GLY A 281 -24.19 17.68 20.22
CA GLY A 281 -23.26 17.80 21.36
C GLY A 281 -21.95 17.02 21.20
N ALA A 282 -21.60 16.55 20.00
CA ALA A 282 -20.35 15.83 19.81
C ALA A 282 -19.17 16.80 19.77
N THR A 283 -18.15 16.56 20.59
CA THR A 283 -16.96 17.44 20.66
C THR A 283 -15.71 16.80 20.06
N ALA A 284 -15.72 15.49 19.82
CA ALA A 284 -14.56 14.73 19.33
C ALA A 284 -14.95 13.73 18.24
N ILE A 285 -14.05 13.51 17.29
CA ILE A 285 -14.22 12.47 16.27
C ILE A 285 -14.21 11.09 16.93
N SER A 286 -15.20 10.26 16.58
CA SER A 286 -15.30 8.89 17.08
C SER A 286 -14.20 8.05 16.44
N ASN A 287 -13.49 7.28 17.25
CA ASN A 287 -12.46 6.34 16.79
C ASN A 287 -12.87 4.89 17.01
N SER A 288 -14.12 4.62 17.37
CA SER A 288 -14.56 3.30 17.80
C SER A 288 -15.68 2.73 16.94
N GLN A 289 -16.38 3.55 16.17
CA GLN A 289 -17.59 3.16 15.46
C GLN A 289 -17.64 3.66 14.02
N TYR A 290 -18.30 2.90 13.17
CA TYR A 290 -18.71 3.29 11.83
C TYR A 290 -20.23 3.09 11.67
N ASN A 291 -20.80 3.67 10.61
CA ASN A 291 -22.22 3.55 10.32
C ASN A 291 -22.50 2.36 9.40
N ASN A 292 -22.99 1.25 9.97
CA ASN A 292 -23.58 0.19 9.17
C ASN A 292 -24.99 0.61 8.74
N ILE A 293 -25.15 0.88 7.45
CA ILE A 293 -26.39 1.45 6.91
C ILE A 293 -27.65 0.60 7.16
N ALA A 294 -27.52 -0.68 7.51
CA ALA A 294 -28.65 -1.57 7.81
C ALA A 294 -28.94 -1.75 9.31
N SER A 295 -28.03 -1.33 10.19
CA SER A 295 -28.14 -1.58 11.64
C SER A 295 -27.72 -0.41 12.52
N GLY A 296 -27.26 0.70 11.94
CA GLY A 296 -26.75 1.87 12.66
C GLY A 296 -25.29 1.74 13.06
N LEU A 297 -24.92 2.35 14.18
CA LEU A 297 -23.54 2.40 14.65
C LEU A 297 -23.04 1.02 15.12
N VAL A 298 -21.92 0.59 14.56
CA VAL A 298 -21.25 -0.68 14.87
C VAL A 298 -19.79 -0.41 15.20
N ASN A 299 -19.22 -1.18 16.13
CA ASN A 299 -17.82 -1.05 16.49
C ASN A 299 -16.88 -1.41 15.33
N LEU A 300 -15.84 -0.62 15.17
CA LEU A 300 -14.70 -0.94 14.32
C LEU A 300 -13.98 -2.18 14.89
N THR A 301 -13.45 -3.01 14.00
CA THR A 301 -12.59 -4.12 14.44
C THR A 301 -11.14 -3.62 14.60
N ALA A 302 -10.34 -4.29 15.42
CA ALA A 302 -8.94 -3.93 15.61
C ALA A 302 -8.19 -3.74 14.28
N ASN A 303 -7.33 -2.72 14.21
CA ASN A 303 -6.57 -2.32 13.02
C ASN A 303 -7.43 -1.88 11.82
N ARG A 304 -8.65 -1.41 12.06
CA ARG A 304 -9.50 -0.77 11.03
C ARG A 304 -9.65 0.72 11.29
N TYR A 305 -10.10 1.41 10.26
CA TYR A 305 -10.20 2.86 10.22
C TYR A 305 -11.64 3.30 10.00
N GLY A 306 -12.08 4.25 10.82
CA GLY A 306 -13.30 5.01 10.60
C GLY A 306 -13.03 6.19 9.68
N VAL A 307 -13.98 6.49 8.80
CA VAL A 307 -13.99 7.69 7.95
C VAL A 307 -15.09 8.61 8.44
N HIS A 308 -14.84 9.92 8.48
CA HIS A 308 -15.81 10.93 8.90
C HIS A 308 -15.80 12.09 7.90
N TRP A 309 -16.98 12.48 7.44
CA TRP A 309 -17.16 13.52 6.44
C TRP A 309 -17.66 14.78 7.10
N VAL A 310 -16.87 15.85 7.06
CA VAL A 310 -17.17 17.11 7.76
C VAL A 310 -17.75 18.10 6.76
N TYR A 311 -18.92 18.63 7.07
CA TYR A 311 -19.67 19.57 6.26
C TYR A 311 -19.94 20.86 7.03
N MET A 312 -19.61 22.01 6.46
CA MET A 312 -19.90 23.32 7.05
C MET A 312 -21.22 23.84 6.51
N GLU A 313 -22.10 24.29 7.40
CA GLU A 313 -23.36 24.93 7.03
C GLU A 313 -23.10 26.32 6.42
N VAL A 314 -24.00 26.77 5.54
CA VAL A 314 -23.89 28.03 4.81
C VAL A 314 -23.83 29.25 5.72
N ASP A 315 -24.47 29.20 6.89
CA ASP A 315 -24.43 30.26 7.89
C ASP A 315 -23.03 30.44 8.50
N GLY A 316 -22.21 29.38 8.48
CA GLY A 316 -20.88 29.36 9.05
C GLY A 316 -20.85 29.29 10.58
N GLU A 317 -21.96 28.94 11.22
CA GLU A 317 -22.13 28.85 12.67
C GLU A 317 -22.09 27.39 13.14
N HIS A 318 -22.59 26.45 12.33
CA HIS A 318 -22.65 25.04 12.65
C HIS A 318 -21.95 24.18 11.60
N PHE A 319 -21.47 23.00 12.03
CA PHE A 319 -20.98 21.99 11.12
C PHE A 319 -21.50 20.60 11.50
N HIS A 320 -21.63 19.77 10.48
CA HIS A 320 -22.15 18.41 10.59
C HIS A 320 -21.07 17.40 10.23
N VAL A 321 -21.08 16.26 10.91
CA VAL A 321 -20.20 15.15 10.61
C VAL A 321 -21.03 13.92 10.27
N LEU A 322 -20.81 13.39 9.08
CA LEU A 322 -21.44 12.15 8.63
C LEU A 322 -20.49 10.98 8.88
N TYR A 323 -20.97 9.96 9.59
CA TYR A 323 -20.20 8.73 9.77
C TYR A 323 -19.98 8.03 8.42
N GLY A 324 -18.75 7.60 8.18
CA GLY A 324 -18.39 6.71 7.09
C GLY A 324 -19.06 5.34 7.26
N GLN A 325 -19.29 4.67 6.13
CA GLN A 325 -20.21 3.53 6.05
C GLN A 325 -19.52 2.16 6.08
N GLY A 326 -18.25 2.11 6.48
CA GLY A 326 -17.47 0.87 6.42
C GLY A 326 -16.42 0.73 7.51
N ASN A 327 -15.99 -0.52 7.67
CA ASN A 327 -14.94 -0.97 8.58
C ASN A 327 -13.62 -1.16 7.80
N TYR A 328 -12.98 -0.04 7.45
CA TYR A 328 -12.00 0.01 6.37
C TYR A 328 -10.58 -0.39 6.78
N LYS A 329 -9.82 -0.99 5.86
CA LYS A 329 -8.35 -0.93 5.90
C LYS A 329 -7.89 0.50 5.54
N ILE A 330 -6.62 0.84 5.80
CA ILE A 330 -6.11 2.20 5.55
C ILE A 330 -6.31 2.66 4.09
N ASN A 331 -5.97 1.82 3.12
CA ASN A 331 -6.12 2.12 1.69
C ASN A 331 -7.60 2.27 1.30
N GLU A 332 -8.46 1.39 1.79
CA GLU A 332 -9.92 1.49 1.58
C GLU A 332 -10.47 2.78 2.19
N ALA A 333 -9.95 3.20 3.36
CA ALA A 333 -10.35 4.44 4.01
C ALA A 333 -9.90 5.66 3.20
N GLU A 334 -8.70 5.65 2.61
CA GLU A 334 -8.20 6.70 1.73
C GLU A 334 -9.00 6.83 0.44
N GLU A 335 -9.44 5.72 -0.14
CA GLU A 335 -10.25 5.69 -1.37
C GLU A 335 -11.76 5.89 -1.14
N ALA A 336 -12.25 5.75 0.09
CA ALA A 336 -13.67 5.93 0.40
C ALA A 336 -14.19 7.27 -0.12
N THR A 337 -15.37 7.28 -0.75
CA THR A 337 -16.05 8.49 -1.21
C THR A 337 -17.14 8.92 -0.22
N PRO A 338 -17.59 10.19 -0.24
CA PRO A 338 -18.75 10.61 0.55
C PRO A 338 -19.95 9.70 0.30
N PRO A 339 -20.81 9.45 1.32
CA PRO A 339 -22.03 8.67 1.15
C PRO A 339 -22.91 9.21 0.02
N SER A 340 -23.35 8.32 -0.88
CA SER A 340 -24.20 8.69 -2.02
C SER A 340 -25.60 9.15 -1.60
N ILE A 341 -26.00 8.82 -0.37
CA ILE A 341 -27.22 9.29 0.28
C ILE A 341 -26.76 9.95 1.58
N SER A 342 -27.25 11.15 1.83
CA SER A 342 -26.91 11.97 3.00
C SER A 342 -28.17 12.69 3.50
N PRO A 343 -28.21 13.15 4.77
CA PRO A 343 -29.30 13.97 5.29
C PRO A 343 -29.56 15.19 4.41
N ASN A 344 -30.81 15.65 4.34
CA ASN A 344 -31.15 16.78 3.48
C ASN A 344 -30.39 18.06 3.87
N ILE A 345 -30.22 18.31 5.17
CA ILE A 345 -29.43 19.45 5.67
C ILE A 345 -28.00 19.46 5.12
N VAL A 346 -27.34 18.29 5.12
CA VAL A 346 -25.97 18.13 4.61
C VAL A 346 -25.90 18.35 3.09
N ASN A 347 -26.89 17.86 2.35
CA ASN A 347 -26.90 17.96 0.88
C ASN A 347 -27.31 19.35 0.35
N GLN A 348 -28.22 20.04 1.03
CA GLN A 348 -28.82 21.28 0.52
C GLN A 348 -28.25 22.56 1.15
N TYR A 349 -27.73 22.48 2.38
CA TYR A 349 -27.36 23.67 3.15
C TYR A 349 -25.88 23.72 3.53
N CYS A 350 -25.10 22.71 3.15
CA CYS A 350 -23.71 22.58 3.59
C CYS A 350 -22.74 22.36 2.42
N ALA A 351 -21.47 22.69 2.66
CA ALA A 351 -20.35 22.35 1.80
C ALA A 351 -19.45 21.30 2.47
N LEU A 352 -18.99 20.30 1.72
CA LEU A 352 -17.99 19.35 2.21
C LEU A 352 -16.64 20.07 2.42
N ILE A 353 -16.08 19.97 3.61
CA ILE A 353 -14.85 20.69 3.98
C ILE A 353 -13.69 19.78 4.36
N ALA A 354 -13.95 18.58 4.88
CA ALA A 354 -12.88 17.64 5.19
C ALA A 354 -13.35 16.18 5.15
N LYS A 355 -12.40 15.31 4.85
CA LYS A 355 -12.44 13.88 5.10
C LYS A 355 -11.46 13.58 6.22
N ILE A 356 -11.94 12.96 7.29
CA ILE A 356 -11.13 12.57 8.44
C ILE A 356 -11.06 11.06 8.50
N ILE A 357 -9.85 10.52 8.68
CA ILE A 357 -9.58 9.10 8.89
C ILE A 357 -8.95 8.93 10.26
N VAL A 358 -9.44 7.94 11.03
CA VAL A 358 -8.90 7.61 12.35
C VAL A 358 -8.88 6.10 12.55
N GLN A 359 -7.79 5.56 13.10
CA GLN A 359 -7.67 4.15 13.42
C GLN A 359 -8.39 3.83 14.73
N GLU A 360 -8.99 2.63 14.79
CA GLU A 360 -9.60 2.08 16.00
C GLU A 360 -8.67 2.20 17.22
N GLY A 361 -9.21 2.79 18.29
CA GLY A 361 -8.50 2.96 19.56
C GLY A 361 -7.40 4.04 19.59
N THR A 362 -7.16 4.77 18.50
CA THR A 362 -6.12 5.81 18.41
C THR A 362 -6.68 7.24 18.46
N ASN A 363 -5.83 8.22 18.77
CA ASN A 363 -6.22 9.64 18.81
C ASN A 363 -5.70 10.46 17.62
N THR A 364 -4.98 9.84 16.69
CA THR A 364 -4.37 10.54 15.56
C THR A 364 -5.38 10.64 14.42
N LEU A 365 -5.68 11.86 13.99
CA LEU A 365 -6.56 12.14 12.86
C LEU A 365 -5.74 12.42 11.60
N SER A 366 -6.02 11.71 10.52
CA SER A 366 -5.57 12.09 9.18
C SER A 366 -6.67 12.89 8.51
N ILE A 367 -6.38 14.15 8.13
CA ILE A 367 -7.35 15.10 7.60
C ILE A 367 -6.98 15.45 6.17
N MET A 368 -7.92 15.24 5.24
CA MET A 368 -7.78 15.55 3.83
C MET A 368 -8.88 16.52 3.39
N PHE A 369 -8.56 17.41 2.44
CA PHE A 369 -9.51 18.42 1.94
C PHE A 369 -9.98 18.09 0.52
N PRO A 370 -11.26 18.33 0.19
CA PRO A 370 -11.81 18.03 -1.13
C PRO A 370 -11.25 18.92 -2.24
N TRP A 371 -10.66 20.07 -1.90
CA TRP A 371 -10.01 20.98 -2.85
C TRP A 371 -8.50 20.76 -2.99
N THR A 372 -7.89 19.93 -2.16
CA THR A 372 -6.50 19.52 -2.37
C THR A 372 -6.47 18.36 -3.35
N THR A 373 -5.94 18.60 -4.55
CA THR A 373 -5.54 17.52 -5.46
C THR A 373 -4.35 16.80 -4.88
N ILE A 374 -4.60 15.79 -4.04
CA ILE A 374 -3.55 14.87 -3.62
C ILE A 374 -3.22 14.04 -4.87
N PHE A 375 -2.05 14.24 -5.46
CA PHE A 375 -1.46 13.23 -6.33
C PHE A 375 -1.15 12.02 -5.43
N THR A 376 -2.12 11.12 -5.28
CA THR A 376 -1.93 9.87 -4.55
C THR A 376 -1.03 8.98 -5.39
N SER A 377 0.28 9.08 -5.18
CA SER A 377 1.17 8.01 -5.61
C SER A 377 0.89 6.81 -4.70
N SER A 378 0.11 5.85 -5.18
CA SER A 378 0.06 4.50 -4.62
C SER A 378 1.36 3.78 -4.95
N PHE A 379 2.48 4.28 -4.42
CA PHE A 379 3.64 3.41 -4.23
C PHE A 379 3.46 2.81 -2.85
N ALA A 380 3.32 1.49 -2.80
CA ALA A 380 3.51 0.76 -1.56
C ALA A 380 4.91 1.12 -1.03
N THR A 381 4.98 2.04 -0.06
CA THR A 381 6.23 2.47 0.59
C THR A 381 6.91 1.28 1.28
N ASP A 382 6.12 0.25 1.63
CA ASP A 382 6.55 -1.01 2.20
C ASP A 382 5.74 -2.17 1.59
N HIS A 383 6.43 -3.27 1.25
CA HIS A 383 5.83 -4.45 0.62
C HIS A 383 4.84 -5.16 1.55
N GLY A 384 4.96 -4.97 2.86
CA GLY A 384 4.00 -5.46 3.85
C GLY A 384 2.61 -4.83 3.77
N SER A 385 2.45 -3.73 3.03
CA SER A 385 1.16 -3.00 2.92
C SER A 385 0.27 -3.50 1.78
N LEU A 386 0.71 -4.49 0.99
CA LEU A 386 -0.08 -5.06 -0.10
C LEU A 386 -1.14 -6.04 0.44
N GLY A 387 -2.40 -5.81 0.06
CA GLY A 387 -3.47 -6.80 0.29
C GLY A 387 -3.18 -8.09 -0.48
N GLY A 388 -3.43 -9.24 0.16
CA GLY A 388 -3.20 -10.56 -0.45
C GLY A 388 -1.81 -11.16 -0.23
N LEU A 389 -0.94 -10.52 0.56
CA LEU A 389 0.41 -11.05 0.85
C LEU A 389 0.41 -12.44 1.52
N ALA A 390 -0.65 -12.75 2.28
CA ALA A 390 -0.82 -14.06 2.93
C ALA A 390 -1.67 -15.04 2.11
N ASP A 391 -2.18 -14.60 0.96
CA ASP A 391 -3.02 -15.44 0.13
C ASP A 391 -2.12 -16.43 -0.64
N ASP A 392 -2.53 -17.69 -0.70
CA ASP A 392 -1.86 -18.72 -1.50
C ASP A 392 -2.52 -18.86 -2.87
N ASP A 393 -2.76 -17.73 -3.52
CA ASP A 393 -3.36 -17.63 -4.85
C ASP A 393 -2.32 -17.67 -5.99
N HIS A 394 -1.03 -17.59 -5.63
CA HIS A 394 0.10 -17.68 -6.54
C HIS A 394 0.81 -19.03 -6.44
N LEU A 395 0.15 -20.09 -6.92
CA LEU A 395 0.62 -21.47 -6.85
C LEU A 395 1.97 -21.76 -7.55
N GLN A 396 2.58 -20.77 -8.21
CA GLN A 396 3.86 -20.87 -8.91
C GLN A 396 5.07 -20.85 -7.96
N TYR A 397 4.93 -20.35 -6.73
CA TYR A 397 6.04 -20.19 -5.80
C TYR A 397 5.99 -21.20 -4.64
N LEU A 398 7.15 -21.43 -4.02
CA LEU A 398 7.24 -22.20 -2.77
C LEU A 398 6.75 -21.34 -1.61
N LEU A 399 6.11 -21.99 -0.64
CA LEU A 399 5.70 -21.35 0.60
C LEU A 399 6.89 -21.23 1.55
N ALA A 400 6.98 -20.10 2.25
CA ALA A 400 8.03 -19.86 3.25
C ALA A 400 7.96 -20.85 4.43
N ASP A 401 6.79 -21.43 4.70
CA ASP A 401 6.59 -22.46 5.72
C ASP A 401 7.05 -23.87 5.28
N GLY A 402 7.46 -24.03 4.02
CA GLY A 402 7.98 -25.28 3.47
C GLY A 402 6.94 -26.37 3.24
N THR A 403 5.64 -26.09 3.37
CA THR A 403 4.58 -27.10 3.24
C THR A 403 4.33 -27.53 1.79
N ARG A 404 4.74 -26.72 0.81
CA ARG A 404 4.59 -27.03 -0.62
C ARG A 404 5.70 -27.96 -1.11
N ALA A 405 5.30 -29.16 -1.54
CA ALA A 405 6.21 -30.12 -2.13
C ALA A 405 6.77 -29.67 -3.49
N LEU A 406 8.08 -29.88 -3.71
CA LEU A 406 8.74 -29.77 -5.01
C LEU A 406 8.39 -31.00 -5.85
N SER A 407 7.23 -31.02 -6.50
CA SER A 407 6.72 -32.19 -7.23
C SER A 407 7.35 -32.43 -8.62
N GLY A 408 8.11 -31.46 -9.14
CA GLY A 408 8.84 -31.58 -10.40
C GLY A 408 10.25 -32.14 -10.26
N ALA A 409 10.88 -32.48 -11.39
CA ALA A 409 12.32 -32.77 -11.44
C ALA A 409 13.09 -31.45 -11.53
N TRP A 410 13.61 -30.97 -10.39
CA TRP A 410 14.32 -29.70 -10.32
C TRP A 410 15.80 -29.87 -10.65
N ASP A 411 16.26 -29.16 -11.67
CA ASP A 411 17.68 -29.06 -12.01
C ASP A 411 18.26 -27.78 -11.37
N MET A 412 19.23 -27.96 -10.47
CA MET A 412 19.93 -26.85 -9.81
C MET A 412 21.20 -26.40 -10.57
N GLY A 413 21.45 -26.98 -11.74
CA GLY A 413 22.64 -26.72 -12.54
C GLY A 413 23.91 -26.95 -11.74
N SER A 414 24.82 -25.98 -11.78
CA SER A 414 26.09 -26.02 -11.06
C SER A 414 26.02 -25.48 -9.62
N GLN A 415 24.83 -25.23 -9.06
CA GLN A 415 24.68 -24.63 -7.74
C GLN A 415 24.79 -25.67 -6.63
N LEU A 416 25.46 -25.32 -5.53
CA LEU A 416 25.57 -26.15 -4.33
C LEU A 416 24.30 -26.01 -3.46
N ILE A 417 23.81 -27.13 -2.93
CA ILE A 417 22.76 -27.12 -1.89
C ILE A 417 23.43 -27.16 -0.51
N THR A 418 23.40 -26.03 0.21
CA THR A 418 23.91 -25.96 1.59
C THR A 418 22.79 -26.23 2.60
N ASN A 419 23.14 -26.79 3.77
CA ASN A 419 22.20 -27.07 4.88
C ASN A 419 21.03 -28.02 4.51
N LEU A 420 21.24 -28.92 3.54
CA LEU A 420 20.25 -29.95 3.21
C LEU A 420 20.24 -31.05 4.27
N LYS A 421 19.14 -31.15 5.02
CA LYS A 421 18.88 -32.31 5.88
C LYS A 421 18.06 -33.34 5.12
N LEU A 422 18.70 -34.41 4.67
CA LEU A 422 18.01 -35.54 4.04
C LEU A 422 17.30 -36.35 5.15
N GLY A 423 15.97 -36.28 5.20
CA GLY A 423 15.14 -37.07 6.11
C GLY A 423 14.52 -38.26 5.39
N GLY A 424 14.88 -39.48 5.79
CA GLY A 424 14.32 -40.73 5.24
C GLY A 424 15.38 -41.78 4.90
N THR A 425 14.94 -42.96 4.49
CA THR A 425 15.82 -44.02 3.95
C THR A 425 16.30 -43.57 2.57
N MET A 426 17.57 -43.16 2.47
CA MET A 426 18.19 -42.90 1.18
C MET A 426 18.36 -44.24 0.45
N ASP A 427 17.68 -44.41 -0.68
CA ASP A 427 17.91 -45.57 -1.54
C ASP A 427 19.30 -45.42 -2.19
N ALA A 428 20.23 -46.29 -1.78
CA ALA A 428 21.60 -46.32 -2.28
C ALA A 428 21.70 -46.66 -3.78
N ASN A 429 20.57 -47.00 -4.42
CA ASN A 429 20.47 -47.24 -5.87
C ASN A 429 20.32 -45.94 -6.69
N SER A 430 20.20 -44.78 -6.04
CA SER A 430 20.29 -43.49 -6.72
C SER A 430 21.72 -43.27 -7.23
N GLU A 431 21.90 -43.13 -8.55
CA GLU A 431 23.21 -42.94 -9.22
C GLU A 431 24.03 -41.75 -8.66
N ALA A 432 23.44 -40.89 -7.83
CA ALA A 432 24.07 -39.72 -7.21
C ALA A 432 25.21 -40.04 -6.22
N LEU A 433 25.33 -41.27 -5.72
CA LEU A 433 26.40 -41.65 -4.76
C LEU A 433 27.63 -42.30 -5.41
N ILE A 434 27.63 -42.52 -6.73
CA ILE A 434 28.72 -43.26 -7.39
C ILE A 434 30.03 -42.45 -7.45
N ASN A 435 29.99 -41.11 -7.34
CA ASN A 435 31.18 -40.25 -7.42
C ASN A 435 31.49 -39.42 -6.17
N VAL A 436 30.73 -39.57 -5.07
CA VAL A 436 31.11 -38.91 -3.80
C VAL A 436 32.13 -39.80 -3.09
N LEU A 437 33.39 -39.74 -3.54
CA LEU A 437 34.54 -40.41 -2.91
C LEU A 437 34.99 -39.70 -1.61
N ASP A 438 34.19 -38.78 -1.06
CA ASP A 438 34.55 -38.02 0.13
C ASP A 438 33.30 -37.75 0.99
N LEU A 439 32.85 -38.79 1.69
CA LEU A 439 31.90 -38.63 2.78
C LEU A 439 32.71 -38.29 4.05
N ASP A 440 32.94 -37.00 4.28
CA ASP A 440 33.50 -36.50 5.55
C ASP A 440 32.41 -36.59 6.63
N PHE A 441 32.49 -37.61 7.49
CA PHE A 441 31.47 -37.89 8.52
C PHE A 441 31.56 -36.98 9.75
N GLY A 442 32.29 -35.87 9.69
CA GLY A 442 32.37 -34.91 10.79
C GLY A 442 32.90 -35.51 12.09
N THR A 443 33.01 -34.68 13.13
CA THR A 443 33.72 -35.04 14.37
C THR A 443 32.92 -35.91 15.34
N GLU A 444 31.67 -36.25 15.04
CA GLU A 444 30.80 -37.03 15.94
C GLU A 444 29.97 -38.07 15.17
N SER A 445 30.65 -39.09 14.62
CA SER A 445 29.97 -40.30 14.18
C SER A 445 29.69 -41.19 15.39
N LEU A 446 28.45 -41.20 15.89
CA LEU A 446 27.95 -42.24 16.80
C LEU A 446 28.22 -43.64 16.23
N PRO A 447 28.45 -44.68 17.06
CA PRO A 447 28.83 -46.03 16.61
C PRO A 447 27.71 -46.69 15.78
N GLY A 448 27.71 -46.43 14.48
CA GLY A 448 26.80 -46.98 13.49
C GLY A 448 27.60 -47.81 12.49
N THR A 449 27.35 -49.11 12.49
CA THR A 449 28.00 -50.07 11.58
C THR A 449 27.63 -49.74 10.14
N PHE A 450 28.60 -49.38 9.30
CA PHE A 450 28.39 -49.18 7.87
C PHE A 450 28.41 -50.53 7.13
N TRP A 451 27.31 -50.89 6.48
CA TRP A 451 27.20 -52.10 5.65
C TRP A 451 27.08 -51.69 4.19
N ALA A 452 28.13 -51.91 3.40
CA ALA A 452 28.07 -51.84 1.94
C ALA A 452 28.21 -53.24 1.37
N THR A 453 27.21 -53.72 0.64
CA THR A 453 27.23 -55.04 0.01
C THR A 453 27.76 -54.89 -1.42
N LEU A 454 28.94 -55.44 -1.70
CA LEU A 454 29.51 -55.46 -3.05
C LEU A 454 28.73 -56.49 -3.89
N THR A 455 27.91 -56.04 -4.83
CA THR A 455 27.27 -56.90 -5.84
C THR A 455 28.10 -56.92 -7.13
N ALA A 456 27.93 -57.97 -7.93
CA ALA A 456 28.75 -58.28 -9.11
C ALA A 456 28.84 -57.17 -10.18
N ALA A 457 28.02 -56.11 -10.09
CA ALA A 457 28.08 -54.94 -10.97
C ALA A 457 29.36 -54.09 -10.79
N ASN A 458 30.11 -54.28 -9.70
CA ASN A 458 31.29 -53.48 -9.35
C ASN A 458 32.63 -54.19 -9.64
N ALA A 459 32.65 -55.18 -10.54
CA ALA A 459 33.88 -55.88 -10.92
C ALA A 459 34.88 -54.90 -11.58
N GLY A 460 35.86 -54.43 -10.81
CA GLY A 460 36.94 -53.56 -11.27
C GLY A 460 37.12 -52.24 -10.50
N THR A 461 36.26 -51.89 -9.54
CA THR A 461 36.44 -50.68 -8.73
C THR A 461 37.17 -50.99 -7.42
N ALA A 462 38.34 -50.39 -7.23
CA ALA A 462 39.08 -50.45 -5.98
C ALA A 462 38.38 -49.55 -4.95
N TRP A 463 37.86 -50.14 -3.87
CA TRP A 463 37.34 -49.38 -2.73
C TRP A 463 38.47 -49.06 -1.77
N LEU A 464 38.90 -47.79 -1.76
CA LEU A 464 39.89 -47.29 -0.82
C LEU A 464 39.16 -46.77 0.43
N ILE A 465 39.10 -47.59 1.48
CA ILE A 465 38.59 -47.16 2.79
C ILE A 465 39.74 -46.44 3.52
N MET A 466 39.76 -45.10 3.46
CA MET A 466 40.71 -44.30 4.24
C MET A 466 40.03 -43.89 5.55
N SER A 467 40.43 -44.50 6.67
CA SER A 467 40.10 -43.95 8.00
C SER A 467 41.14 -42.91 8.40
N LYS A 468 40.71 -41.84 9.06
CA LYS A 468 41.60 -40.82 9.61
C LYS A 468 42.24 -41.24 10.94
N ASP A 469 41.72 -42.28 11.59
CA ASP A 469 42.14 -42.69 12.94
C ASP A 469 42.47 -44.19 13.07
N SER A 470 43.53 -44.48 13.81
CA SER A 470 44.14 -45.83 13.92
C SER A 470 43.30 -46.87 14.65
N ILE A 471 42.23 -46.45 15.35
CA ILE A 471 41.34 -47.33 16.11
C ILE A 471 40.24 -47.95 15.25
N ASP A 472 39.72 -47.24 14.24
CA ASP A 472 38.58 -47.70 13.42
C ASP A 472 38.94 -48.86 12.47
N ILE A 473 40.23 -49.12 12.26
CA ILE A 473 40.72 -50.13 11.31
C ILE A 473 40.63 -51.56 11.85
N HIS A 474 40.32 -51.76 13.13
CA HIS A 474 40.33 -53.10 13.75
C HIS A 474 39.21 -54.05 13.23
N ARG A 475 38.30 -53.57 12.38
CA ARG A 475 37.15 -54.37 11.90
C ARG A 475 36.79 -54.16 10.43
N ALA A 476 37.73 -53.82 9.55
CA ALA A 476 37.48 -53.94 8.12
C ALA A 476 37.25 -55.42 7.77
N ARG A 477 35.99 -55.82 7.59
CA ARG A 477 35.60 -57.17 7.17
C ARG A 477 35.21 -57.12 5.70
N LEU A 478 36.05 -57.69 4.84
CA LEU A 478 35.71 -57.93 3.44
C LEU A 478 35.04 -59.30 3.33
N ALA A 479 33.75 -59.32 2.99
CA ALA A 479 33.05 -60.55 2.62
C ALA A 479 32.99 -60.62 1.08
N LEU A 480 33.55 -61.67 0.51
CA LEU A 480 33.47 -61.96 -0.92
C LEU A 480 32.49 -63.11 -1.10
N SER A 481 31.41 -62.88 -1.84
CA SER A 481 30.46 -63.94 -2.22
C SER A 481 30.14 -63.82 -3.72
N GLY A 482 29.87 -64.96 -4.37
CA GLY A 482 29.42 -64.98 -5.77
C GLY A 482 30.52 -65.07 -6.84
N GLY A 483 31.45 -66.04 -6.73
CA GLY A 483 32.32 -66.41 -7.87
C GLY A 483 33.38 -65.37 -8.26
N VAL A 484 33.95 -64.67 -7.27
CA VAL A 484 35.05 -63.73 -7.49
C VAL A 484 36.34 -64.50 -7.78
N ASP A 485 36.85 -64.44 -9.01
CA ASP A 485 38.00 -65.23 -9.49
C ASP A 485 39.36 -64.71 -8.97
N THR A 486 39.42 -63.45 -8.51
CA THR A 486 40.63 -62.87 -7.89
C THR A 486 40.25 -61.68 -7.00
N ALA A 487 40.69 -61.71 -5.75
CA ALA A 487 40.63 -60.56 -4.85
C ALA A 487 42.06 -60.23 -4.38
N VAL A 488 42.52 -59.03 -4.72
CA VAL A 488 43.83 -58.53 -4.30
C VAL A 488 43.63 -57.65 -3.08
N TRP A 489 43.98 -58.17 -1.91
CA TRP A 489 44.09 -57.35 -0.70
C TRP A 489 45.54 -56.90 -0.54
N SER A 490 45.83 -55.66 -0.93
CA SER A 490 47.11 -55.01 -0.63
C SER A 490 46.97 -54.14 0.61
N TRP A 491 47.72 -54.45 1.65
CA TRP A 491 47.92 -53.54 2.76
C TRP A 491 49.14 -52.66 2.48
N VAL A 492 48.97 -51.34 2.52
CA VAL A 492 50.07 -50.38 2.38
C VAL A 492 50.22 -49.66 3.71
N ASN A 493 51.42 -49.68 4.29
CA ASN A 493 51.74 -49.05 5.59
C ASN A 493 50.98 -49.59 6.83
N SER A 494 50.79 -50.90 6.97
CA SER A 494 50.29 -51.50 8.22
C SER A 494 51.30 -52.44 8.87
N THR A 495 51.45 -52.33 10.19
CA THR A 495 52.17 -53.30 11.04
C THR A 495 51.21 -54.46 11.32
N LEU A 496 51.10 -55.41 10.40
CA LEU A 496 50.26 -56.59 10.62
C LEU A 496 51.00 -57.63 11.45
N THR A 497 50.44 -57.95 12.62
CA THR A 497 50.96 -59.00 13.50
C THR A 497 50.56 -60.41 13.06
N GLY A 498 49.80 -60.55 11.97
CA GLY A 498 49.45 -61.83 11.36
C GLY A 498 48.18 -61.78 10.49
N ILE A 499 48.01 -62.79 9.64
CA ILE A 499 46.76 -63.08 8.94
C ILE A 499 46.09 -64.25 9.66
N VAL A 500 44.93 -64.03 10.27
CA VAL A 500 44.13 -65.10 10.86
C VAL A 500 43.13 -65.59 9.82
N LEU A 501 43.41 -66.75 9.24
CA LEU A 501 42.45 -67.47 8.40
C LEU A 501 41.63 -68.39 9.31
N SER A 502 40.34 -68.11 9.49
CA SER A 502 39.44 -69.03 10.20
C SER A 502 38.87 -70.04 9.21
N GLY A 503 39.53 -71.19 9.07
CA GLY A 503 39.10 -72.30 8.20
C GLY A 503 40.28 -73.11 7.68
N ALA A 504 40.00 -74.26 7.07
CA ALA A 504 41.02 -75.02 6.34
C ALA A 504 41.42 -74.23 5.08
N LEU A 505 42.73 -73.98 4.91
CA LEU A 505 43.27 -73.54 3.63
C LEU A 505 43.39 -74.76 2.72
N ASP A 506 42.45 -74.95 1.81
CA ASP A 506 42.55 -75.97 0.78
C ASP A 506 43.48 -75.49 -0.35
N ALA A 507 44.77 -75.79 -0.21
CA ALA A 507 45.79 -75.52 -1.22
C ALA A 507 46.08 -76.77 -2.08
N ALA A 508 45.06 -77.54 -2.45
CA ALA A 508 45.21 -78.72 -3.28
C ALA A 508 46.01 -78.42 -4.57
N GLY A 509 47.26 -78.89 -4.63
CA GLY A 509 48.15 -78.74 -5.77
C GLY A 509 48.97 -77.43 -5.84
N GLN A 510 48.97 -76.59 -4.80
CA GLN A 510 49.78 -75.37 -4.73
C GLN A 510 50.74 -75.37 -3.54
N PHE A 511 51.96 -74.87 -3.74
CA PHE A 511 52.99 -74.77 -2.70
C PHE A 511 52.93 -73.42 -1.99
N VAL A 512 52.98 -73.42 -0.67
CA VAL A 512 53.30 -72.21 0.11
C VAL A 512 54.80 -71.95 -0.06
N LYS A 513 55.16 -71.00 -0.93
CA LYS A 513 56.55 -70.61 -1.15
C LYS A 513 56.92 -69.47 -0.21
N TRP A 514 57.70 -69.78 0.83
CA TRP A 514 58.40 -68.76 1.61
C TRP A 514 59.61 -68.28 0.78
N THR A 515 59.60 -67.01 0.39
CA THR A 515 60.66 -66.44 -0.47
C THR A 515 61.94 -66.06 0.28
N SER A 516 61.95 -66.24 1.61
CA SER A 516 63.11 -66.02 2.49
C SER A 516 63.06 -66.92 3.73
N SER A 517 64.21 -67.12 4.38
CA SER A 517 64.31 -67.82 5.66
C SER A 517 63.41 -67.19 6.73
N LEU A 518 62.66 -68.01 7.46
CA LEU A 518 61.97 -67.60 8.69
C LEU A 518 63.04 -67.48 9.79
N ASP A 519 63.51 -66.27 10.07
CA ASP A 519 64.32 -66.00 11.25
C ASP A 519 63.41 -65.36 12.31
N SER A 520 62.76 -66.19 13.12
CA SER A 520 61.95 -65.68 14.23
C SER A 520 62.84 -65.53 15.46
N SER A 521 63.16 -64.29 15.84
CA SER A 521 63.86 -63.96 17.09
C SER A 521 63.03 -64.23 18.36
N SER A 522 61.78 -64.68 18.20
CA SER A 522 60.92 -65.15 19.29
C SER A 522 60.83 -66.67 19.24
N VAL A 523 61.23 -67.33 20.32
CA VAL A 523 61.13 -68.77 20.52
C VAL A 523 59.73 -69.26 20.14
N ALA A 524 59.58 -69.92 18.99
CA ALA A 524 58.39 -70.71 18.72
C ALA A 524 58.45 -71.90 19.69
N ASN A 525 57.57 -71.90 20.70
CA ASN A 525 57.52 -72.96 21.71
C ASN A 525 57.25 -74.36 21.13
N GLU A 526 56.77 -74.45 19.88
CA GLU A 526 56.68 -75.71 19.14
C GLU A 526 56.51 -75.40 17.64
N VAL A 527 57.40 -75.93 16.79
CA VAL A 527 57.16 -76.04 15.34
C VAL A 527 56.95 -77.52 15.07
N SER A 528 55.70 -77.96 15.09
CA SER A 528 55.33 -79.34 14.76
C SER A 528 55.00 -79.43 13.27
N ILE A 529 55.95 -79.96 12.48
CA ILE A 529 55.71 -80.38 11.11
C ILE A 529 55.49 -81.89 11.18
N SER A 530 54.22 -82.31 11.26
CA SER A 530 53.87 -83.73 11.31
C SER A 530 54.14 -84.41 9.96
N GLY A 531 55.18 -85.24 9.91
CA GLY A 531 55.50 -86.17 8.82
C GLY A 531 56.16 -85.52 7.62
N TYR A 532 57.48 -85.71 7.48
CA TYR A 532 58.22 -85.35 6.27
C TYR A 532 59.13 -86.51 5.86
N ASP A 533 58.97 -87.01 4.63
CA ASP A 533 59.89 -88.00 4.04
C ASP A 533 61.13 -87.29 3.50
N ILE A 534 62.31 -87.65 4.01
CA ILE A 534 63.59 -87.10 3.54
C ILE A 534 64.12 -88.01 2.43
N ASP A 535 64.14 -87.53 1.18
CA ASP A 535 64.86 -88.22 0.10
C ASP A 535 66.36 -87.86 0.10
N ALA A 536 67.17 -88.67 -0.59
CA ALA A 536 68.63 -88.58 -0.63
C ALA A 536 69.21 -87.27 -1.24
N THR A 537 68.37 -86.34 -1.71
CA THR A 537 68.78 -85.05 -2.28
C THR A 537 68.56 -83.86 -1.33
N HIS A 538 67.95 -84.08 -0.17
CA HIS A 538 67.67 -83.02 0.79
C HIS A 538 68.83 -82.80 1.77
N ARG A 539 69.34 -81.55 1.86
CA ARG A 539 70.31 -81.13 2.87
C ARG A 539 69.64 -81.05 4.24
N VAL A 540 70.20 -81.77 5.21
CA VAL A 540 69.66 -82.01 6.55
C VAL A 540 69.38 -80.71 7.31
N LEU A 541 68.20 -80.72 7.94
CA LEU A 541 67.65 -79.79 8.92
C LEU A 541 68.58 -79.69 10.15
N ALA A 542 69.15 -78.51 10.42
CA ALA A 542 69.84 -78.25 11.68
C ALA A 542 68.83 -77.77 12.73
N ILE A 543 68.69 -78.52 13.82
CA ILE A 543 67.96 -78.09 15.03
C ILE A 543 69.00 -78.03 16.16
N SER A 544 69.30 -76.84 16.71
CA SER A 544 69.91 -76.77 18.04
C SER A 544 69.64 -75.43 18.73
N SER A 545 69.36 -75.47 20.03
CA SER A 545 69.17 -74.31 20.90
C SER A 545 70.35 -73.99 21.82
N GLU A 546 71.50 -74.68 21.73
CA GLU A 546 72.73 -74.34 22.47
C GLU A 546 73.99 -74.62 21.61
N GLU A 547 74.99 -73.74 21.73
CA GLU A 547 76.13 -73.49 20.83
C GLU A 547 76.92 -74.75 20.40
N THR A 548 76.39 -75.47 19.41
CA THR A 548 77.02 -76.67 18.84
C THR A 548 77.01 -76.53 17.32
N VAL A 549 78.16 -76.19 16.72
CA VAL A 549 78.29 -76.10 15.26
C VAL A 549 78.96 -77.37 14.75
N ALA A 550 78.20 -78.25 14.12
CA ALA A 550 78.76 -79.33 13.30
C ALA A 550 79.27 -78.71 11.98
N THR A 551 80.59 -78.60 11.85
CA THR A 551 81.24 -78.16 10.60
C THR A 551 81.82 -79.38 9.89
N GLU A 552 81.04 -79.86 8.92
CA GLU A 552 81.42 -80.79 7.86
C GLU A 552 81.65 -82.27 8.25
N THR A 553 80.84 -83.12 7.61
CA THR A 553 81.08 -84.55 7.48
C THR A 553 82.06 -84.75 6.32
N VAL A 554 83.26 -85.27 6.57
CA VAL A 554 84.14 -85.75 5.48
C VAL A 554 83.95 -87.26 5.35
N GLU A 555 83.33 -87.66 4.25
CA GLU A 555 82.90 -89.05 3.96
C GLU A 555 84.01 -90.10 4.04
N ALA A 556 85.27 -89.73 3.85
CA ALA A 556 86.35 -90.71 3.73
C ALA A 556 86.73 -91.44 5.03
N ASN A 557 86.42 -90.89 6.22
CA ASN A 557 86.84 -91.48 7.50
C ASN A 557 85.72 -91.66 8.53
N ARG A 558 84.44 -91.40 8.17
CA ARG A 558 83.27 -91.51 9.09
C ARG A 558 83.48 -90.84 10.45
N THR A 559 84.23 -89.76 10.53
CA THR A 559 84.43 -89.01 11.77
C THR A 559 83.82 -87.62 11.64
N LEU A 560 82.96 -87.25 12.58
CA LEU A 560 82.48 -85.89 12.77
C LEU A 560 83.46 -85.14 13.67
N ARG A 561 83.90 -83.95 13.27
CA ARG A 561 84.63 -83.05 14.16
C ARG A 561 83.63 -82.20 14.93
N VAL A 562 83.71 -82.26 16.24
CA VAL A 562 82.88 -81.44 17.13
C VAL A 562 83.81 -80.65 18.04
N ARG A 563 83.59 -79.34 18.15
CA ARG A 563 84.24 -78.51 19.17
C ARG A 563 83.39 -78.51 20.43
N ILE A 564 83.99 -78.87 21.56
CA ILE A 564 83.34 -78.84 22.87
C ILE A 564 84.26 -78.08 23.81
N ASN A 565 83.76 -77.01 24.42
CA ASN A 565 84.49 -76.14 25.37
C ASN A 565 85.89 -75.73 24.88
N GLY A 566 85.97 -75.28 23.63
CA GLY A 566 87.20 -74.76 23.03
C GLY A 566 88.20 -75.83 22.54
N ALA A 567 88.02 -77.11 22.86
CA ALA A 567 88.82 -78.20 22.33
C ALA A 567 88.11 -78.91 21.16
N THR A 568 88.86 -79.35 20.15
CA THR A 568 88.30 -80.05 18.97
C THR A 568 88.44 -81.56 19.14
N TYR A 569 87.31 -82.27 19.17
CA TYR A 569 87.21 -83.72 19.26
C TYR A 569 86.78 -84.32 17.91
N LYS A 570 87.25 -85.53 17.61
CA LYS A 570 86.77 -86.34 16.48
C LYS A 570 85.90 -87.45 17.03
N MET A 571 84.59 -87.38 16.79
CA MET A 571 83.66 -88.46 17.09
C MET A 571 83.55 -89.38 15.88
N GLN A 572 83.80 -90.67 16.07
CA GLN A 572 83.66 -91.66 15.00
C GLN A 572 82.19 -92.09 14.93
N LEU A 573 81.53 -91.80 13.81
CA LEU A 573 80.13 -92.15 13.55
C LEU A 573 80.09 -93.61 13.08
N VAL A 574 79.39 -94.46 13.84
CA VAL A 574 79.10 -95.84 13.44
C VAL A 574 77.76 -95.83 12.70
N ALA A 575 77.76 -96.29 11.45
CA ALA A 575 76.60 -96.37 10.56
C ALA A 575 75.49 -97.24 11.17
N VAL A 576 74.20 -96.97 10.97
CA VAL A 576 73.53 -96.35 9.81
C VAL A 576 72.51 -95.32 10.28
#